data_AF-A0A964RX77-F1
#
_entry.id   AF-A0A964RX77-F1
#
_cell.length_a   1.000
_cell.length_b   1.000
_cell.length_c   1.000
_cell.angle_alpha   90.00
_cell.angle_beta   90.00
_cell.angle_gamma   90.00
#
_symmetry.space_group_name_H-M   'P 1'
#
loop_
_entity.id
_entity.type
_entity.pdbx_description
1 polymer ?
#
loop_
_entity_poly.entity_id
_entity_poly.type
_entity_poly.pdbx_seq_one_letter_code
_entity_poly.pdbx_strand_id
1 'polypeptide(L)'
;MKVYRSKIGKGMVSVLLLVYIGCSVLMLLDGAWPGIFFITPVFALIGYTLATTYYTIKDETLKVRSGFFYNKSFDIKSFRKIIKTNSLITAPAASNNRIEIFFNGYDSVVISPKEKEAFIAHLKSINPDIIYTNI
;
A
#
# COMPACT_ATOMS: atom_id res chain seq x y z
N MET A 1 -1.74 -8.63 -19.37
CA MET A 1 -2.08 -7.66 -18.30
C MET A 1 -2.44 -8.42 -17.04
N LYS A 2 -1.70 -8.24 -15.93
CA LYS A 2 -1.97 -8.95 -14.67
C LYS A 2 -2.08 -7.96 -13.52
N VAL A 3 -3.10 -8.13 -12.68
CA VAL A 3 -3.41 -7.23 -11.55
C VAL A 3 -3.08 -7.93 -10.24
N TYR A 4 -2.31 -7.26 -9.39
CA TYR A 4 -1.94 -7.69 -8.05
C TYR A 4 -2.55 -6.73 -7.03
N ARG A 5 -3.36 -7.24 -6.10
CA ARG A 5 -3.95 -6.40 -5.05
C ARG A 5 -2.96 -6.16 -3.91
N SER A 6 -3.11 -5.02 -3.23
CA SER A 6 -2.38 -4.77 -1.98
C SER A 6 -2.84 -5.71 -0.87
N LYS A 7 -1.89 -6.18 -0.05
CA LYS A 7 -2.19 -6.92 1.17
C LYS A 7 -2.61 -5.93 2.26
N ILE A 8 -3.89 -5.82 2.51
CA ILE A 8 -4.42 -5.12 3.69
C ILE A 8 -4.25 -6.04 4.89
N GLY A 9 -3.39 -5.67 5.85
CA GLY A 9 -3.27 -6.44 7.08
C GLY A 9 -4.48 -6.16 7.99
N LYS A 10 -5.06 -7.25 8.51
CA LYS A 10 -6.22 -7.20 9.41
C LYS A 10 -5.97 -6.33 10.65
N GLY A 11 -4.71 -6.29 11.13
CA GLY A 11 -4.30 -5.49 12.29
C GLY A 11 -4.44 -3.98 12.10
N MET A 12 -4.19 -3.44 10.90
CA MET A 12 -4.35 -2.00 10.69
C MET A 12 -5.82 -1.60 10.55
N VAL A 13 -6.62 -2.45 9.93
CA VAL A 13 -8.07 -2.24 9.87
C VAL A 13 -8.67 -2.28 11.29
N SER A 14 -8.24 -3.22 12.14
CA SER A 14 -8.72 -3.29 13.51
C SER A 14 -8.33 -2.08 14.35
N VAL A 15 -7.10 -1.56 14.20
CA VAL A 15 -6.68 -0.33 14.90
C VAL A 15 -7.51 0.87 14.46
N LEU A 16 -7.72 1.05 13.14
CA LEU A 16 -8.55 2.14 12.63
C LEU A 16 -9.99 2.08 13.12
N LEU A 17 -10.59 0.88 13.16
CA LEU A 17 -11.93 0.68 13.70
C LEU A 17 -11.99 0.96 15.20
N LEU A 18 -11.00 0.51 15.98
CA LEU A 18 -10.94 0.76 17.41
C LEU A 18 -10.87 2.27 17.71
N VAL A 19 -10.03 3.01 16.99
CA VAL A 19 -9.94 4.47 17.13
C VAL A 19 -11.26 5.14 16.76
N TYR A 20 -11.88 4.74 15.65
CA TYR A 20 -13.18 5.29 15.24
C TYR A 20 -14.27 5.05 16.29
N ILE A 21 -14.37 3.83 16.82
CA ILE A 21 -15.35 3.47 17.85
C ILE A 21 -15.07 4.24 19.13
N GLY A 22 -13.81 4.30 19.58
CA GLY A 22 -13.41 5.03 20.80
C GLY A 22 -13.78 6.51 20.73
N CYS A 23 -13.43 7.19 19.63
CA CYS A 23 -13.80 8.60 19.42
C CYS A 23 -15.32 8.79 19.38
N SER A 24 -16.05 7.88 18.72
CA SER A 24 -17.51 7.97 18.62
C SER A 24 -18.19 7.78 19.97
N VAL A 25 -17.71 6.85 20.81
CA VAL A 25 -18.24 6.62 22.16
C VAL A 25 -18.01 7.84 23.04
N LEU A 26 -16.81 8.43 23.04
CA LEU A 26 -16.53 9.65 23.81
C LEU A 26 -17.44 10.81 23.38
N MET A 27 -17.62 11.01 22.07
CA MET A 27 -18.53 12.04 21.55
C MET A 27 -19.99 11.83 21.95
N LEU A 28 -20.45 10.58 22.06
CA LEU A 28 -21.80 10.28 22.55
C LEU A 28 -21.94 10.57 24.05
N LEU A 29 -20.94 10.23 24.86
CA LEU A 29 -20.92 10.49 26.30
C LEU A 29 -20.92 12.00 26.61
N ASP A 30 -20.19 12.79 25.83
CA ASP A 30 -20.10 14.25 25.99
C ASP A 30 -21.26 15.01 25.30
N GLY A 31 -22.21 14.31 24.67
CA GLY A 31 -23.33 14.91 23.93
C GLY A 31 -22.93 15.58 22.60
N ALA A 32 -21.67 15.51 22.20
CA ALA A 32 -21.10 16.02 20.95
C ALA A 32 -21.35 15.09 19.75
N TRP A 33 -22.49 14.41 19.69
CA TRP A 33 -22.85 13.46 18.64
C TRP A 33 -22.81 14.03 17.20
N PRO A 34 -23.02 15.33 16.93
CA PRO A 34 -22.84 15.87 15.58
C PRO A 34 -21.40 15.73 15.06
N GLY A 35 -20.41 15.64 15.95
CA GLY A 35 -19.00 15.40 15.59
C GLY A 35 -18.78 14.10 14.82
N ILE A 36 -19.66 13.10 15.01
CA ILE A 36 -19.59 11.81 14.31
C ILE A 36 -19.75 12.02 12.80
N PHE A 37 -20.67 12.89 12.37
CA PHE A 37 -20.90 13.19 10.95
C PHE A 37 -19.66 13.79 10.26
N PHE A 38 -18.78 14.46 11.00
CA PHE A 38 -17.55 15.02 10.45
C PHE A 38 -16.42 14.00 10.37
N ILE A 39 -16.33 13.08 11.35
CA ILE A 39 -15.25 12.07 11.35
C ILE A 39 -15.56 10.89 10.42
N THR A 40 -16.82 10.49 10.26
CA THR A 40 -17.19 9.32 9.44
C THR A 40 -16.68 9.42 7.99
N PRO A 41 -16.83 10.55 7.27
CA PRO A 41 -16.30 10.70 5.91
C PRO A 41 -14.78 10.55 5.84
N VAL A 42 -14.06 11.02 6.85
CA VAL A 42 -12.59 10.91 6.91
C VAL A 42 -12.17 9.45 7.05
N PHE A 43 -12.77 8.71 7.98
CA PHE A 43 -12.51 7.27 8.13
C PHE A 43 -12.95 6.45 6.91
N ALA A 44 -14.07 6.82 6.29
CA ALA A 44 -14.54 6.21 5.04
C ALA A 44 -13.55 6.44 3.90
N LEU A 45 -13.00 7.65 3.76
CA LEU A 45 -11.97 7.98 2.77
C LEU A 45 -10.68 7.18 3.01
N ILE A 46 -10.23 7.06 4.26
CA ILE A 46 -9.07 6.23 4.62
C ILE A 46 -9.35 4.77 4.25
N GLY A 47 -10.51 4.22 4.62
CA GLY A 47 -10.90 2.86 4.24
C GLY A 47 -10.94 2.64 2.73
N TYR A 48 -11.49 3.62 1.98
CA TYR A 48 -11.56 3.59 0.53
C TYR A 48 -10.17 3.56 -0.13
N THR A 49 -9.25 4.42 0.30
CA THR A 49 -7.88 4.45 -0.26
C THR A 49 -7.13 3.14 -0.02
N LEU A 50 -7.30 2.53 1.17
CA LEU A 50 -6.73 1.22 1.48
C LEU A 50 -7.32 0.11 0.62
N ALA A 51 -8.65 0.09 0.44
CA ALA A 51 -9.35 -0.93 -0.35
C ALA A 51 -9.06 -0.86 -1.86
N THR A 52 -8.79 0.33 -2.37
CA THR A 52 -8.54 0.58 -3.81
C THR A 52 -7.06 0.59 -4.18
N THR A 53 -6.17 0.12 -3.30
CA THR A 53 -4.75 0.00 -3.62
C THR A 53 -4.47 -1.29 -4.40
N TYR A 54 -4.10 -1.15 -5.67
CA TYR A 54 -3.74 -2.26 -6.54
C TYR A 54 -2.62 -1.90 -7.52
N TYR A 55 -1.91 -2.93 -7.95
CA TYR A 55 -0.75 -2.85 -8.82
C TYR A 55 -1.07 -3.57 -10.13
N THR A 56 -0.87 -2.91 -11.27
CA THR A 56 -1.12 -3.51 -12.58
C THR A 56 0.18 -3.57 -13.35
N ILE A 57 0.57 -4.77 -13.78
CA ILE A 57 1.67 -4.95 -14.72
C ILE A 57 1.06 -5.09 -16.12
N LYS A 58 1.38 -4.14 -17.00
CA LYS A 58 0.99 -4.15 -18.41
C LYS A 58 2.24 -3.92 -19.26
N ASP A 59 2.56 -4.92 -20.08
CA ASP A 59 3.73 -4.96 -20.95
C ASP A 59 5.00 -4.72 -20.11
N GLU A 60 5.68 -3.60 -20.29
CA GLU A 60 6.90 -3.23 -19.55
C GLU A 60 6.63 -2.18 -18.45
N THR A 61 5.37 -1.87 -18.16
CA THR A 61 4.98 -0.82 -17.21
C THR A 61 4.31 -1.38 -15.96
N LEU A 62 4.77 -0.92 -14.81
CA LEU A 62 4.12 -1.10 -13.53
C LEU A 62 3.28 0.13 -13.20
N LYS A 63 1.95 -0.03 -13.16
CA LYS A 63 1.03 1.00 -12.66
C LYS A 63 0.69 0.73 -11.21
N VAL A 64 0.97 1.72 -10.35
CA VAL A 64 0.63 1.72 -8.93
C VAL A 64 -0.54 2.67 -8.73
N ARG A 65 -1.69 2.12 -8.33
CA ARG A 65 -2.87 2.91 -8.00
C ARG A 65 -3.20 2.76 -6.52
N SER A 66 -3.47 3.87 -5.85
CA SER A 66 -4.01 3.92 -4.48
C SER A 66 -5.01 5.04 -4.37
N GLY A 67 -6.28 4.70 -4.12
CA GLY A 67 -7.35 5.68 -4.05
C GLY A 67 -7.55 6.45 -5.36
N PHE A 68 -8.08 7.66 -5.20
CA PHE A 68 -8.25 8.63 -6.28
C PHE A 68 -6.97 9.43 -6.56
N PHE A 69 -6.14 9.63 -5.54
CA PHE A 69 -5.05 10.61 -5.56
C PHE A 69 -3.71 10.04 -6.05
N TYR A 70 -3.49 8.73 -5.99
CA TYR A 70 -2.22 8.13 -6.38
C TYR A 70 -2.40 7.22 -7.58
N ASN A 71 -1.86 7.63 -8.73
CA ASN A 71 -1.81 6.85 -9.95
C ASN A 71 -0.47 7.11 -10.65
N LYS A 72 0.57 6.35 -10.28
CA LYS A 72 1.90 6.47 -10.88
C LYS A 72 2.20 5.27 -11.75
N SER A 73 2.86 5.52 -12.88
CA SER A 73 3.36 4.47 -13.78
C SER A 73 4.88 4.50 -13.75
N PHE A 74 5.49 3.32 -13.68
CA PHE A 74 6.93 3.14 -13.65
C PHE A 74 7.33 2.15 -14.74
N ASP A 75 8.45 2.41 -15.41
CA ASP A 75 9.04 1.48 -16.38
C ASP A 75 9.83 0.39 -15.63
N ILE A 76 9.49 -0.87 -15.89
CA ILE A 76 10.12 -2.03 -15.25
C ILE A 76 11.59 -2.18 -15.66
N LYS A 77 11.98 -1.68 -16.85
CA LYS A 77 13.39 -1.65 -17.28
C LYS A 77 14.25 -0.71 -16.45
N SER A 78 13.65 0.31 -15.82
CA SER A 78 14.37 1.23 -14.92
C SER A 78 14.68 0.63 -13.55
N PHE A 79 14.08 -0.53 -13.22
CA PHE A 79 14.24 -1.18 -11.92
C PHE A 79 15.61 -1.83 -11.82
N ARG A 80 16.30 -1.58 -10.70
CA ARG A 80 17.63 -2.13 -10.45
C ARG A 80 17.65 -3.14 -9.32
N LYS A 81 16.90 -2.85 -8.25
CA LYS A 81 16.96 -3.62 -7.01
C LYS A 81 15.59 -3.73 -6.38
N ILE A 82 15.27 -4.93 -5.88
CA ILE A 82 14.12 -5.19 -5.03
C ILE A 82 14.65 -5.66 -3.68
N ILE A 83 14.28 -4.93 -2.62
CA ILE A 83 14.65 -5.27 -1.24
C ILE A 83 13.40 -5.67 -0.48
N LYS A 84 13.46 -6.77 0.28
CA LYS A 84 12.44 -7.05 1.30
C LYS A 84 12.60 -6.06 2.44
N THR A 85 11.57 -5.27 2.72
CA THR A 85 11.58 -4.35 3.86
C THR A 85 10.56 -4.79 4.90
N ASN A 86 11.05 -4.99 6.12
CA ASN A 86 10.26 -5.13 7.34
C ASN A 86 10.21 -3.82 8.13
N SER A 87 10.76 -2.72 7.60
CA SER A 87 10.87 -1.46 8.33
C SER A 87 9.49 -0.85 8.57
N LEU A 88 9.13 -0.79 9.85
CA LEU A 88 8.02 0.00 10.39
C LEU A 88 8.34 1.51 10.40
N ILE A 89 9.60 1.89 10.20
CA ILE A 89 10.15 3.19 10.61
C ILE A 89 9.97 4.28 9.54
N THR A 90 9.92 3.94 8.25
CA THR A 90 9.84 4.95 7.17
C THR A 90 8.42 5.30 6.71
N ALA A 91 7.40 4.56 7.15
CA ALA A 91 5.99 4.94 7.05
C ALA A 91 5.08 4.02 7.90
N PRO A 92 4.20 4.57 8.76
CA PRO A 92 3.22 3.78 9.51
C PRO A 92 2.21 3.19 8.52
N ALA A 93 2.17 1.86 8.33
CA ALA A 93 1.21 1.25 7.39
C ALA A 93 1.03 -0.28 7.52
N ALA A 94 0.04 -0.77 6.77
CA ALA A 94 -0.89 -1.85 7.10
C ALA A 94 -0.45 -3.30 7.11
N SER A 95 0.80 -3.64 6.78
CA SER A 95 1.15 -5.02 6.42
C SER A 95 2.64 -5.29 6.54
N ASN A 96 2.98 -6.48 7.05
CA ASN A 96 4.35 -6.93 7.37
C ASN A 96 5.12 -7.53 6.16
N ASN A 97 4.57 -7.47 4.94
CA ASN A 97 5.19 -8.05 3.75
C ASN A 97 5.38 -6.98 2.66
N ARG A 98 6.25 -6.00 2.91
CA ARG A 98 6.56 -4.95 1.93
C ARG A 98 7.80 -5.30 1.12
N ILE A 99 7.85 -4.77 -0.09
CA ILE A 99 9.05 -4.74 -0.92
C ILE A 99 9.28 -3.31 -1.36
N GLU A 100 10.53 -2.91 -1.37
CA GLU A 100 10.98 -1.63 -1.89
C GLU A 100 11.67 -1.87 -3.23
N ILE A 101 11.22 -1.16 -4.26
CA ILE A 101 11.74 -1.24 -5.61
C ILE A 101 12.50 0.04 -5.89
N PHE A 102 13.79 -0.07 -6.20
CA PHE A 102 14.66 1.05 -6.53
C PHE A 102 14.71 1.26 -8.05
N PHE A 103 14.53 2.50 -8.48
CA PHE A 103 14.55 2.95 -9.86
C PHE A 103 15.30 4.28 -9.98
N ASN A 104 15.82 4.61 -11.16
CA ASN A 104 16.47 5.91 -11.44
C ASN A 104 17.51 6.40 -10.40
N GLY A 105 18.39 5.50 -9.95
CA GLY A 105 19.53 5.85 -9.09
C GLY A 105 19.17 5.96 -7.61
N TYR A 106 18.40 6.97 -7.22
CA TYR A 106 18.07 7.28 -5.82
C TYR A 106 16.59 7.15 -5.48
N ASP A 107 15.71 6.95 -6.47
CA ASP A 107 14.27 6.86 -6.22
C ASP A 107 13.86 5.44 -5.83
N SER A 108 12.89 5.33 -4.93
CA SER A 108 12.30 4.06 -4.56
C SER A 108 10.79 4.14 -4.41
N VAL A 109 10.12 3.00 -4.59
CA VAL A 109 8.69 2.84 -4.33
C VAL A 109 8.49 1.62 -3.44
N VAL A 110 7.80 1.84 -2.33
CA VAL A 110 7.43 0.77 -1.40
C VAL A 110 6.04 0.27 -1.78
N ILE A 111 5.92 -1.03 -2.02
CA ILE A 111 4.66 -1.69 -2.36
C ILE A 111 4.46 -2.95 -1.52
N SER A 112 3.21 -3.38 -1.34
CA SER A 112 2.87 -4.59 -0.58
C SER A 112 1.91 -5.49 -1.38
N PRO A 113 2.37 -6.10 -2.50
CA PRO A 113 1.54 -7.03 -3.25
C PRO A 113 1.15 -8.25 -2.38
N LYS A 114 -0.12 -8.66 -2.45
CA LYS A 114 -0.62 -9.85 -1.75
C LYS A 114 0.13 -11.12 -2.15
N GLU A 115 0.42 -11.26 -3.44
CA GLU A 115 1.17 -12.38 -4.03
C GLU A 115 2.59 -11.91 -4.36
N LYS A 116 3.41 -11.68 -3.32
CA LYS A 116 4.76 -11.11 -3.46
C LYS A 116 5.67 -11.91 -4.39
N GLU A 117 5.71 -13.23 -4.23
CA GLU A 117 6.60 -14.10 -5.01
C GLU A 117 6.21 -14.09 -6.49
N ALA A 118 4.92 -14.24 -6.79
CA ALA A 118 4.40 -14.17 -8.15
C ALA A 118 4.57 -12.78 -8.77
N PHE A 119 4.57 -11.72 -7.97
CA PHE A 119 4.85 -10.36 -8.43
C PHE A 119 6.32 -10.17 -8.79
N ILE A 120 7.25 -10.61 -7.92
CA ILE A 120 8.69 -10.52 -8.16
C ILE A 120 9.10 -11.37 -9.36
N ALA A 121 8.57 -12.60 -9.48
CA ALA A 121 8.83 -13.46 -10.61
C ALA A 121 8.40 -12.81 -11.94
N HIS A 122 7.25 -12.15 -11.95
CA HIS A 122 6.77 -11.42 -13.13
C HIS A 122 7.65 -10.22 -13.47
N LEU A 123 8.09 -9.44 -12.48
CA LEU A 123 9.04 -8.34 -12.73
C LEU A 123 10.37 -8.87 -13.30
N LYS A 124 10.92 -9.95 -12.74
CA LYS A 124 12.16 -10.58 -13.23
C LYS A 124 12.02 -11.18 -14.63
N SER A 125 10.82 -11.66 -15.00
CA SER A 125 10.59 -12.16 -16.35
C SER A 125 10.65 -11.05 -17.42
N ILE A 126 10.39 -9.81 -17.03
CA ILE A 126 10.44 -8.63 -17.92
C ILE A 126 11.83 -8.01 -17.88
N ASN A 127 12.45 -7.93 -16.69
CA ASN A 127 13.79 -7.40 -16.50
C ASN A 127 14.61 -8.38 -15.63
N PRO A 128 15.41 -9.26 -16.27
CA PRO A 128 16.23 -10.25 -15.57
C PRO A 128 17.34 -9.65 -14.71
N ASP A 129 17.76 -8.42 -15.00
CA ASP A 129 18.87 -7.73 -14.31
C ASP A 129 18.49 -7.24 -12.90
N ILE A 130 17.22 -7.35 -12.52
CA ILE A 130 16.74 -6.96 -11.20
C ILE A 130 17.36 -7.85 -10.11
N ILE A 131 18.16 -7.23 -9.25
CA ILE A 131 18.75 -7.89 -8.09
C ILE A 131 17.70 -7.97 -6.97
N TYR A 132 17.41 -9.18 -6.50
CA TYR A 132 16.53 -9.40 -5.34
C TYR A 132 17.36 -9.70 -4.10
N THR A 133 17.27 -8.85 -3.08
CA THR A 133 17.96 -9.02 -1.79
C THR A 133 16.96 -9.29 -0.68
N ASN A 134 17.15 -10.41 0.02
CA ASN A 134 16.40 -10.77 1.22
C ASN A 134 17.28 -10.44 2.43
N ILE A 135 17.03 -9.30 3.08
CA ILE A 135 17.69 -8.89 4.32
C ILE A 135 16.82 -9.36 5.49
#